data_AF-A0A6L6GDL2-F1
#
_entry.id   AF-A0A6L6GDL2-F1
#
_cell.length_a   1.000
_cell.length_b   1.000
_cell.length_c   1.000
_cell.angle_alpha   90.00
_cell.angle_beta   90.00
_cell.angle_gamma   90.00
#
_symmetry.space_group_name_H-M   'P 1'
#
loop_
_entity.id
_entity.type
_entity.pdbx_description
1 polymer ?
#
loop_
_entity_poly.entity_id
_entity_poly.type
_entity_poly.pdbx_seq_one_letter_code
_entity_poly.pdbx_strand_id
1 'polypeptide(L)'
;MKKGQIALIFIIGLALGSIAGYIAYSQLTARYVATTTACTIVNEAVNHKLLTTDQVKELGHLAGQEMNKNYASVASKFALTKEQVEAASPESNCSQFLVGVNEAK
;
A
#
# COMPACT_ATOMS: atom_id res chain seq x y z
N MET A 1 35.55 -1.32 28.32
CA MET A 1 35.34 -1.95 26.99
C MET A 1 36.61 -1.83 26.18
N LYS A 2 37.04 -2.89 25.48
CA LYS A 2 38.25 -2.85 24.63
C LYS A 2 37.92 -2.13 23.31
N LYS A 3 38.88 -1.40 22.72
CA LYS A 3 38.70 -0.66 21.45
C LYS A 3 38.08 -1.53 20.33
N GLY A 4 38.46 -2.81 20.24
CA GLY A 4 37.90 -3.76 19.28
C GLY A 4 36.40 -4.06 19.48
N GLN A 5 35.90 -4.03 20.72
CA GLN A 5 34.47 -4.23 21.00
C GLN A 5 33.64 -3.02 20.56
N ILE A 6 34.18 -1.81 20.69
CA ILE A 6 33.52 -0.58 20.24
C ILE A 6 33.40 -0.56 18.71
N ALA A 7 34.48 -0.92 18.00
CA ALA A 7 34.47 -1.01 16.54
C ALA A 7 33.48 -2.08 16.04
N LEU A 8 33.42 -3.23 16.70
CA LEU A 8 32.47 -4.30 16.35
C LEU A 8 31.01 -3.85 16.53
N ILE A 9 30.68 -3.21 17.66
CA ILE A 9 29.33 -2.69 17.93
C ILE A 9 28.95 -1.64 16.87
N PHE A 10 29.89 -0.79 16.48
CA PHE A 10 29.65 0.23 15.46
C PHE A 10 29.34 -0.40 14.10
N ILE A 11 30.10 -1.41 13.68
CA ILE A 11 29.87 -2.13 12.40
C ILE A 11 28.51 -2.83 12.42
N ILE A 12 28.16 -3.51 13.52
CA ILE A 12 26.87 -4.19 13.66
C ILE A 12 25.73 -3.17 13.62
N GLY A 13 25.86 -2.04 14.32
CA GLY A 13 24.87 -0.97 14.31
C GLY A 13 24.65 -0.40 12.91
N LEU A 14 25.73 -0.20 12.14
CA LEU A 14 25.67 0.30 10.77
C LEU A 14 24.99 -0.69 9.83
N ALA A 15 25.36 -1.98 9.92
CA ALA A 15 24.75 -3.05 9.14
C ALA A 15 23.24 -3.17 9.41
N LEU A 16 22.85 -3.20 10.70
CA LEU A 16 21.44 -3.27 11.08
C LEU A 16 20.65 -2.03 10.64
N GLY A 17 21.25 -0.84 10.79
CA GLY A 17 20.63 0.42 10.33
C GLY A 17 20.40 0.44 8.82
N SER A 18 21.37 -0.01 8.02
CA SER A 18 21.23 -0.10 6.56
C SER A 18 20.15 -1.10 6.13
N ILE A 19 20.09 -2.28 6.77
CA ILE A 19 19.06 -3.29 6.47
C ILE A 19 17.67 -2.74 6.82
N ALA A 20 17.51 -2.17 8.01
CA ALA A 20 16.24 -1.59 8.44
C ALA A 20 15.79 -0.45 7.51
N GLY A 21 16.71 0.43 7.13
CA GLY A 21 16.44 1.52 6.18
C GLY A 21 16.00 1.03 4.80
N TYR A 22 16.67 0.01 4.26
CA TYR A 22 16.31 -0.60 2.97
C TYR A 22 14.91 -1.24 3.01
N ILE A 23 14.59 -1.97 4.08
CA ILE A 23 13.27 -2.59 4.24
C ILE A 23 12.19 -1.52 4.32
N ALA A 24 12.38 -0.48 5.14
CA ALA A 24 11.40 0.60 5.25
C ALA A 24 11.18 1.32 3.91
N TYR A 25 12.27 1.65 3.21
CA TYR A 25 12.22 2.34 1.92
C TYR A 25 11.53 1.50 0.83
N SER A 26 11.88 0.21 0.73
CA SER A 26 11.28 -0.71 -0.24
C SER A 26 9.78 -0.93 0.02
N GLN A 27 9.35 -0.95 1.29
CA GLN A 27 7.94 -1.06 1.65
C GLN A 27 7.16 0.20 1.25
N LEU A 28 7.72 1.39 1.52
CA LEU A 28 7.07 2.67 1.22
C LEU A 28 6.96 2.89 -0.30
N THR A 29 8.04 2.65 -1.04
CA THR A 29 8.06 2.75 -2.50
C THR A 29 7.11 1.75 -3.16
N ALA A 30 7.10 0.49 -2.70
CA ALA A 30 6.17 -0.51 -3.21
C ALA A 30 4.71 -0.11 -2.98
N ARG A 31 4.40 0.46 -1.81
CA ARG A 31 3.06 0.94 -1.48
C ARG A 31 2.64 2.12 -2.35
N TYR A 32 3.52 3.09 -2.51
CA TYR A 32 3.30 4.24 -3.39
C TYR A 32 3.04 3.80 -4.82
N VAL A 33 3.92 2.98 -5.40
CA VAL A 33 3.79 2.47 -6.78
C VAL A 33 2.48 1.70 -6.95
N ALA A 34 2.19 0.74 -6.07
CA ALA A 34 0.95 -0.04 -6.17
C ALA A 34 -0.31 0.86 -6.12
N THR A 35 -0.33 1.83 -5.22
CA THR A 35 -1.46 2.75 -5.04
C THR A 35 -1.63 3.68 -6.23
N THR A 36 -0.55 4.35 -6.65
CA THR A 36 -0.58 5.27 -7.79
C THR A 36 -0.98 4.55 -9.07
N THR A 37 -0.42 3.36 -9.35
CA THR A 37 -0.79 2.56 -10.52
C THR A 37 -2.27 2.20 -10.51
N ALA A 38 -2.79 1.64 -9.41
CA ALA A 38 -4.19 1.26 -9.32
C ALA A 38 -5.12 2.47 -9.50
N CYS A 39 -4.80 3.59 -8.84
CA CYS A 39 -5.59 4.80 -8.90
C CYS A 39 -5.59 5.45 -10.28
N THR A 40 -4.45 5.45 -10.99
CA THR A 40 -4.40 5.90 -12.38
C THR A 40 -5.30 5.03 -13.27
N ILE A 41 -5.21 3.70 -13.17
CA ILE A 41 -6.04 2.78 -13.96
C ILE A 41 -7.53 3.02 -13.70
N VAL A 42 -7.93 3.11 -12.43
CA VAL A 42 -9.32 3.32 -12.03
C VAL A 42 -9.84 4.68 -12.52
N ASN A 43 -9.04 5.75 -12.36
CA ASN A 43 -9.44 7.07 -12.83
C ASN A 43 -9.61 7.10 -14.34
N GLU A 44 -8.68 6.52 -15.10
CA GLU A 44 -8.79 6.46 -16.56
C GLU A 44 -9.98 5.59 -17.00
N ALA A 45 -10.26 4.48 -16.29
CA ALA A 45 -11.44 3.67 -16.55
C ALA A 45 -12.73 4.48 -16.38
N VAL A 46 -12.84 5.32 -15.35
CA VAL A 46 -14.01 6.21 -15.17
C VAL A 46 -14.04 7.33 -16.20
N ASN A 47 -12.92 8.01 -16.45
CA ASN A 47 -12.81 9.10 -17.41
C ASN A 47 -13.23 8.67 -18.83
N HIS A 48 -12.90 7.43 -19.19
CA HIS A 48 -13.26 6.83 -20.47
C HIS A 48 -14.58 6.03 -20.45
N LYS A 49 -15.37 6.16 -19.37
CA LYS A 49 -16.69 5.52 -19.23
C LYS A 49 -16.67 3.99 -19.31
N LEU A 50 -15.54 3.37 -18.97
CA LEU A 50 -15.41 1.91 -18.82
C LEU A 50 -16.02 1.43 -17.50
N LEU A 51 -16.01 2.28 -16.49
CA LEU A 51 -16.63 2.06 -15.18
C LEU A 51 -17.41 3.30 -14.76
N THR A 52 -18.50 3.10 -14.02
CA THR A 52 -19.12 4.17 -13.25
C THR A 52 -18.42 4.35 -11.91
N THR A 53 -18.55 5.53 -11.29
CA THR A 53 -18.01 5.78 -9.94
C THR A 53 -18.54 4.78 -8.91
N ASP A 54 -19.80 4.36 -9.00
CA ASP A 54 -20.36 3.36 -8.08
C ASP A 54 -19.68 1.98 -8.23
N GLN A 55 -19.39 1.58 -9.48
CA GLN A 55 -18.71 0.31 -9.77
C GLN A 55 -17.26 0.29 -9.28
N VAL A 56 -16.63 1.45 -9.05
CA VAL A 56 -15.24 1.52 -8.60
C VAL A 56 -15.07 0.92 -7.20
N LYS A 57 -15.99 1.21 -6.28
CA LYS A 57 -15.92 0.67 -4.91
C LYS A 57 -16.10 -0.85 -4.91
N GLU A 58 -17.08 -1.34 -5.67
CA GLU A 58 -17.32 -2.78 -5.83
C GLU A 58 -16.12 -3.49 -6.47
N LEU A 59 -15.53 -2.91 -7.52
CA LEU A 59 -14.29 -3.43 -8.11
C LEU A 59 -13.17 -3.49 -7.08
N GLY A 60 -13.03 -2.45 -6.25
CA GLY A 60 -12.08 -2.44 -5.13
C GLY A 60 -12.32 -3.60 -4.16
N HIS A 61 -13.57 -3.87 -3.81
CA HIS A 61 -13.93 -5.00 -2.94
C HIS A 61 -13.56 -6.35 -3.55
N LEU A 62 -13.95 -6.60 -4.80
CA LEU A 62 -13.65 -7.84 -5.52
C LEU A 62 -12.14 -8.06 -5.69
N ALA A 63 -11.42 -7.01 -6.10
CA ALA A 63 -9.97 -7.05 -6.21
C ALA A 63 -9.31 -7.29 -4.84
N GLY A 64 -9.82 -6.66 -3.77
CA GLY A 64 -9.37 -6.86 -2.40
C GLY A 64 -9.52 -8.32 -1.95
N GLN A 65 -10.67 -8.93 -2.19
CA GLN A 65 -10.91 -10.35 -1.88
C GLN A 65 -9.92 -11.27 -2.59
N GLU A 66 -9.75 -11.07 -3.90
CA GLU A 66 -8.83 -11.88 -4.72
C GLU A 66 -7.37 -11.69 -4.28
N MET A 67 -6.95 -10.44 -4.01
CA MET A 67 -5.60 -10.15 -3.51
C MET A 67 -5.37 -10.72 -2.11
N ASN A 68 -6.32 -10.63 -1.19
CA ASN A 68 -6.17 -11.21 0.15
C ASN A 68 -6.01 -12.74 0.06
N LYS A 69 -6.74 -13.39 -0.86
CA LYS A 69 -6.69 -14.85 -1.06
C LYS A 69 -5.40 -15.32 -1.72
N ASN A 70 -5.00 -14.68 -2.83
CA ASN A 70 -3.96 -15.22 -3.72
C ASN A 70 -2.67 -14.38 -3.73
N TYR A 71 -2.71 -13.13 -3.25
CA TYR A 71 -1.63 -12.15 -3.37
C TYR A 71 -1.45 -11.30 -2.10
N ALA A 72 -1.44 -11.92 -0.92
CA ALA A 72 -1.47 -11.21 0.37
C ALA A 72 -0.37 -10.15 0.53
N SER A 73 0.83 -10.39 -0.04
CA SER A 73 1.93 -9.42 -0.05
C SER A 73 1.59 -8.15 -0.84
N VAL A 74 0.81 -8.25 -1.91
CA VAL A 74 0.27 -7.13 -2.70
C VAL A 74 -0.87 -6.46 -1.96
N ALA A 75 -1.81 -7.24 -1.40
CA ALA A 75 -2.93 -6.72 -0.61
C ALA A 75 -2.45 -5.80 0.54
N SER A 76 -1.38 -6.20 1.23
CA SER A 76 -0.79 -5.42 2.32
C SER A 76 -0.34 -4.00 1.91
N LYS A 77 -0.04 -3.77 0.62
CA LYS A 77 0.37 -2.46 0.11
C LYS A 77 -0.79 -1.47 0.08
N PHE A 78 -2.02 -1.95 -0.05
CA PHE A 78 -3.23 -1.12 -0.06
C PHE A 78 -3.84 -0.92 1.33
N ALA A 79 -3.23 -1.47 2.37
CA ALA A 79 -3.84 -1.51 3.70
C ALA A 79 -3.95 -0.11 4.35
N LEU A 80 -5.16 0.44 4.44
CA LEU A 80 -5.46 1.69 5.14
C LEU A 80 -5.74 1.45 6.63
N THR A 81 -5.56 2.48 7.45
CA THR A 81 -6.09 2.52 8.83
C THR A 81 -7.58 2.80 8.82
N LYS A 82 -8.28 2.58 9.95
CA LYS A 82 -9.72 2.87 10.04
C LYS A 82 -10.02 4.35 9.80
N GLU A 83 -9.20 5.22 10.39
CA GLU A 83 -9.32 6.68 10.24
C GLU A 83 -9.13 7.10 8.79
N GLN A 84 -8.23 6.44 8.04
CA GLN A 84 -8.02 6.70 6.62
C GLN A 84 -9.20 6.25 5.75
N VAL A 85 -9.86 5.14 6.11
CA VAL A 85 -11.07 4.67 5.45
C VAL A 85 -12.23 5.63 5.71
N GLU A 86 -12.39 6.10 6.95
CA GLU A 86 -13.45 7.03 7.34
C GLU A 86 -13.25 8.44 6.76
N ALA A 87 -11.99 8.88 6.63
CA ALA A 87 -11.65 10.17 6.01
C ALA A 87 -11.58 10.11 4.47
N ALA A 88 -11.85 8.97 3.85
CA ALA A 88 -11.77 8.80 2.40
C ALA A 88 -12.82 9.67 1.69
N SER A 89 -12.38 10.50 0.75
CA SER A 89 -13.30 11.35 -0.01
C SER A 89 -14.29 10.50 -0.84
N PRO A 90 -15.61 10.74 -0.72
CA PRO A 90 -16.62 10.09 -1.55
C PRO A 90 -16.52 10.48 -3.04
N GLU A 91 -15.93 11.63 -3.34
CA GLU A 91 -15.82 12.16 -4.71
C GLU A 91 -14.58 11.63 -5.47
N SER A 92 -13.65 10.98 -4.76
CA SER A 92 -12.42 10.45 -5.35
C SER A 92 -12.60 8.98 -5.74
N ASN A 93 -12.59 8.67 -7.04
CA ASN A 93 -12.65 7.29 -7.52
C ASN A 93 -11.54 6.43 -6.89
N CYS A 94 -10.30 6.94 -6.86
CA CYS A 94 -9.17 6.29 -6.19
C CYS A 94 -9.46 5.98 -4.71
N SER A 95 -10.03 6.94 -3.97
CA SER A 95 -10.37 6.74 -2.56
C SER A 95 -11.44 5.67 -2.39
N GLN A 96 -12.49 5.69 -3.23
CA GLN A 96 -13.55 4.68 -3.18
C GLN A 96 -13.06 3.28 -3.55
N PHE A 97 -12.14 3.16 -4.52
CA PHE A 97 -11.48 1.90 -4.83
C PHE A 97 -10.71 1.35 -3.61
N LEU A 98 -9.86 2.19 -2.98
CA LEU A 98 -9.07 1.77 -1.83
C LEU A 98 -9.93 1.43 -0.61
N VAL A 99 -11.04 2.14 -0.41
CA VAL A 99 -12.04 1.77 0.62
C VAL A 99 -12.58 0.38 0.35
N GLY A 100 -13.03 0.09 -0.88
CA GLY A 100 -13.51 -1.25 -1.26
C GLY A 100 -12.48 -2.34 -0.97
N VAL A 101 -11.21 -2.11 -1.35
CA VAL A 101 -10.10 -3.06 -1.06
C VAL A 101 -9.95 -3.33 0.44
N ASN A 102 -10.18 -2.33 1.29
CA ASN A 102 -10.02 -2.47 2.75
C ASN A 102 -11.27 -3.01 3.45
N GLU A 103 -12.45 -2.88 2.86
CA GLU A 103 -13.70 -3.53 3.31
C GLU A 103 -13.73 -5.04 2.99
N ALA A 104 -12.87 -5.50 2.08
CA ALA A 104 -12.74 -6.91 1.71
C ALA A 104 -11.83 -7.75 2.64
N LYS A 105 -11.41 -7.18 3.78
CA LYS A 105 -10.55 -7.83 4.76
C LYS A 105 -11.32 -8.66 5.78
#